data_AF-A0A9Q0GFP2-F1
#
_entry.id   AF-A0A9Q0GFP2-F1
#
_cell.length_a   1.000
_cell.length_b   1.000
_cell.length_c   1.000
_cell.angle_alpha   90.00
_cell.angle_beta   90.00
_cell.angle_gamma   90.00
#
_symmetry.space_group_name_H-M   'P 1'
#
loop_
_entity.id
_entity.type
_entity.pdbx_description
1 polymer ?
#
loop_
_entity_poly.entity_id
_entity_poly.type
_entity_poly.pdbx_seq_one_letter_code
_entity_poly.pdbx_strand_id
1 'polypeptide(L)'
;MKGRAHLMELHLDKTYPKYPPSISASFLDNIASILGTQLPKPKELEENDKKIECGICYAQCLPIDEELGPMSGTGTDYTCENTNCSRAFHSVCLGDWLRSLTTTRQSFDVLFGNCPYCSEPVAVKINHEKKQI
;
A
#
# COMPACT_ATOMS: atom_id res chain seq x y z
N MET A 1 33.80 -2.92 24.67
CA MET A 1 33.02 -1.98 23.85
C MET A 1 31.63 -1.89 24.44
N LYS A 2 31.19 -0.73 24.94
CA LYS A 2 29.89 -0.56 25.60
C LYS A 2 28.91 -0.02 24.55
N GLY A 3 27.96 -0.86 24.11
CA GLY A 3 26.97 -0.49 23.10
C GLY A 3 26.07 0.64 23.60
N ARG A 4 25.82 1.65 22.76
CA ARG A 4 24.80 2.67 23.02
C ARG A 4 23.44 2.06 22.72
N ALA A 5 22.57 1.98 23.72
CA ALA A 5 21.16 1.69 23.52
C ALA A 5 20.43 3.01 23.29
N HIS A 6 19.65 3.10 22.21
CA HIS A 6 18.69 4.18 22.00
C HIS A 6 17.35 3.69 22.50
N LEU A 7 16.91 4.22 23.64
CA LEU A 7 15.58 3.96 24.19
C LEU A 7 14.59 4.92 23.54
N MET A 8 13.59 4.38 22.85
CA MET A 8 12.47 5.16 22.32
C MET A 8 11.28 4.97 23.26
N GLU A 9 10.87 6.03 23.94
CA GLU A 9 9.74 6.00 24.88
C GLU A 9 8.45 6.38 24.14
N LEU A 10 7.48 5.44 24.13
CA LEU A 10 6.14 5.71 23.63
C LEU A 10 5.28 6.27 24.78
N HIS A 11 4.87 7.54 24.67
CA HIS A 11 3.95 8.17 25.62
C HIS A 11 2.51 7.91 25.20
N LEU A 12 1.84 7.00 25.88
CA LEU A 12 0.41 6.72 25.69
C LEU A 12 -0.43 7.74 26.46
N ASP A 13 -1.57 8.15 25.88
CA ASP A 13 -2.51 9.04 26.54
C ASP A 13 -3.11 8.40 27.81
N LYS A 14 -3.56 9.21 28.76
CA LYS A 14 -4.20 8.74 30.00
C LYS A 14 -5.46 7.89 29.77
N THR A 15 -6.10 8.04 28.61
CA THR A 15 -7.25 7.28 28.15
C THR A 15 -6.89 5.90 27.61
N TYR A 16 -5.60 5.58 27.46
CA TYR A 16 -5.16 4.28 26.97
C TYR A 16 -5.58 3.15 27.94
N PRO A 17 -6.10 2.02 27.44
CA PRO A 17 -6.53 0.92 28.28
C PRO A 17 -5.37 0.39 29.14
N LYS A 18 -5.53 0.46 30.46
CA LYS A 18 -4.53 -0.05 31.41
C LYS A 18 -4.54 -1.58 31.55
N TYR A 19 -5.54 -2.23 30.97
CA TYR A 19 -5.74 -3.66 31.05
C TYR A 19 -5.79 -4.24 29.63
N PRO A 20 -5.30 -5.49 29.45
CA PRO A 20 -5.38 -6.15 28.17
C PRO A 20 -6.85 -6.32 27.75
N PRO A 21 -7.14 -6.30 26.44
CA PRO A 21 -8.46 -6.60 25.92
C PRO A 21 -8.99 -7.93 26.47
N SER A 22 -10.31 -8.01 26.68
CA SER A 22 -10.92 -9.19 27.26
C SER A 22 -10.90 -10.36 26.28
N ILE A 23 -10.41 -11.51 26.74
CA ILE A 23 -10.47 -12.78 25.98
C ILE A 23 -11.90 -13.29 25.78
N SER A 24 -12.87 -12.81 26.57
CA SER A 24 -14.28 -13.14 26.40
C SER A 24 -15.05 -12.14 25.52
N ALA A 25 -14.45 -10.99 25.21
CA ALA A 25 -15.06 -10.01 24.32
C ALA A 25 -14.80 -10.38 22.86
N SER A 26 -15.68 -9.94 21.96
CA SER A 26 -15.44 -10.14 20.54
C SER A 26 -14.21 -9.36 20.10
N PHE A 27 -13.60 -9.79 18.99
CA PHE A 27 -12.50 -9.06 18.37
C PHE A 27 -12.86 -7.58 18.13
N LEU A 28 -14.09 -7.31 17.66
CA LEU A 28 -14.56 -5.95 17.38
C LEU A 28 -14.68 -5.12 18.66
N ASP A 29 -15.21 -5.68 19.74
CA ASP A 29 -15.34 -4.98 21.02
C ASP A 29 -13.97 -4.59 21.59
N ASN A 30 -13.00 -5.50 21.46
CA ASN A 30 -11.63 -5.26 21.89
C ASN A 30 -10.98 -4.11 21.10
N ILE A 31 -11.15 -4.08 19.79
CA ILE A 31 -10.62 -2.99 18.96
C ILE A 31 -11.31 -1.66 19.28
N ALA A 32 -12.64 -1.65 19.43
CA ALA A 32 -13.39 -0.44 19.82
C ALA A 32 -12.89 0.11 21.18
N SER A 33 -12.69 -0.78 22.15
CA SER A 33 -12.19 -0.43 23.47
C SER A 33 -10.76 0.12 23.43
N ILE A 34 -9.88 -0.43 22.58
CA ILE A 34 -8.50 0.05 22.43
C ILE A 34 -8.46 1.43 21.76
N LEU A 35 -9.27 1.63 20.73
CA LEU A 35 -9.29 2.86 19.96
C LEU A 35 -10.07 3.98 20.67
N GLY A 36 -10.75 3.70 21.79
CA GLY A 36 -11.57 4.67 22.52
C GLY A 36 -12.71 5.25 21.69
N THR A 37 -13.11 4.58 20.62
CA THR A 37 -14.11 5.06 19.65
C THR A 37 -15.06 3.94 19.25
N GLN A 38 -16.28 4.31 18.88
CA GLN A 38 -17.22 3.35 18.30
C GLN A 38 -16.76 3.00 16.88
N LEU A 39 -16.71 1.70 16.58
CA LEU A 39 -16.36 1.27 15.23
C LEU A 39 -17.45 1.71 14.25
N PRO A 40 -17.08 2.23 13.07
CA PRO A 40 -18.05 2.55 12.04
C PRO A 40 -18.84 1.29 11.70
N LYS A 41 -20.17 1.41 11.73
CA LYS A 41 -21.03 0.33 11.26
C LYS A 41 -20.76 0.11 9.77
N PRO A 42 -20.75 -1.13 9.28
CA PRO A 42 -20.70 -1.37 7.84
C PRO A 42 -21.77 -0.51 7.19
N LYS A 43 -21.39 0.39 6.28
CA LYS A 43 -22.38 0.90 5.33
C LYS A 43 -22.95 -0.34 4.66
N GLU A 44 -24.27 -0.41 4.48
CA GLU A 44 -24.86 -1.38 3.57
C GLU A 44 -24.19 -1.16 2.21
N LEU A 45 -23.19 -1.99 1.94
CA LEU A 45 -22.46 -1.97 0.68
C LEU A 45 -23.41 -2.63 -0.30
N GLU A 46 -24.07 -1.82 -1.12
CA GLU A 46 -24.56 -2.26 -2.43
C GLU A 46 -23.46 -3.15 -3.05
N GLU A 47 -23.79 -4.42 -3.25
CA GLU A 47 -22.88 -5.55 -3.50
C GLU A 47 -22.12 -5.49 -4.84
N ASN A 48 -22.01 -4.33 -5.47
CA ASN A 48 -21.68 -4.22 -6.90
C ASN A 48 -20.48 -3.33 -7.24
N ASP A 49 -19.41 -3.35 -6.43
CA ASP A 49 -18.16 -2.76 -6.88
C ASP A 49 -16.97 -3.32 -6.08
N LYS A 50 -16.60 -4.58 -6.37
CA LYS A 50 -15.23 -5.05 -6.10
C LYS A 50 -14.28 -4.29 -7.03
N LYS A 51 -14.11 -2.99 -6.77
CA LYS A 51 -13.23 -2.13 -7.53
C LYS A 51 -11.83 -2.70 -7.40
N ILE A 52 -11.18 -2.88 -8.55
CA ILE A 52 -9.84 -3.43 -8.64
C ILE A 52 -8.90 -2.45 -7.94
N GLU A 53 -8.31 -2.86 -6.82
CA GLU A 53 -7.37 -2.07 -6.05
C GLU A 53 -5.93 -2.40 -6.44
N CYS A 54 -5.06 -1.40 -6.37
CA CYS A 54 -3.63 -1.60 -6.54
C CYS A 54 -3.08 -2.53 -5.46
N GLY A 55 -2.33 -3.55 -5.87
CA GLY A 55 -1.68 -4.49 -4.95
C GLY A 55 -0.55 -3.92 -4.10
N ILE A 56 -0.24 -2.63 -4.19
CA ILE A 56 0.83 -1.99 -3.40
C ILE A 56 0.25 -0.93 -2.46
N CYS A 57 -0.48 0.05 -2.99
CA CYS A 57 -1.04 1.14 -2.20
C CYS A 57 -2.47 0.87 -1.69
N TYR A 58 -3.11 -0.21 -2.15
CA TYR A 58 -4.49 -0.58 -1.83
C TYR A 58 -5.53 0.49 -2.16
N ALA A 59 -5.15 1.49 -2.97
CA ALA A 59 -6.07 2.50 -3.48
C ALA A 59 -6.58 2.11 -4.87
N GLN A 60 -7.79 2.56 -5.18
CA GLN A 60 -8.39 2.40 -6.51
C GLN A 60 -7.75 3.37 -7.51
N CYS A 61 -7.51 4.61 -7.07
CA CYS A 61 -6.93 5.68 -7.85
C CYS A 61 -5.72 6.30 -7.14
N LEU A 62 -4.74 6.78 -7.90
CA LEU A 62 -3.68 7.64 -7.37
C LEU A 62 -4.26 8.95 -6.80
N PRO A 63 -3.59 9.59 -5.82
CA PRO A 63 -4.01 10.89 -5.33
C PRO A 63 -4.01 11.93 -6.45
N ILE A 64 -4.83 12.97 -6.29
CA ILE A 64 -4.76 14.14 -7.16
C ILE A 64 -3.55 14.94 -6.73
N ASP A 65 -2.52 14.97 -7.57
CA ASP A 65 -1.27 15.67 -7.33
C ASP A 65 -0.83 16.39 -8.61
N GLU A 66 -0.26 17.58 -8.49
CA GLU A 66 0.28 18.30 -9.65
C GLU A 66 1.59 17.66 -10.14
N GLU A 67 2.36 17.02 -9.24
CA GLU A 67 3.63 16.34 -9.57
C GLU A 67 3.43 15.01 -10.32
N LEU A 68 2.30 14.34 -10.11
CA LEU A 68 1.96 13.10 -10.82
C LEU A 68 1.37 13.37 -12.23
N GLY A 69 1.08 14.64 -12.53
CA GLY A 69 0.66 15.09 -13.85
C GLY A 69 -0.52 14.27 -14.41
N PRO A 70 -0.40 13.66 -15.61
CA PRO A 70 -1.46 12.85 -16.21
C PRO A 70 -1.86 11.59 -15.42
N MET A 71 -1.01 11.14 -14.50
CA MET A 71 -1.25 9.92 -13.71
C MET A 71 -2.10 10.21 -12.47
N SER A 72 -2.34 11.48 -12.15
CA SER A 72 -3.17 11.90 -11.02
C SER A 72 -4.61 11.42 -11.16
N GLY A 73 -5.12 10.81 -10.09
CA GLY A 73 -6.48 10.24 -10.11
C GLY A 73 -6.65 9.01 -10.99
N THR A 74 -5.59 8.50 -11.65
CA THR A 74 -5.71 7.33 -12.53
C THR A 74 -5.86 6.03 -11.75
N GLY A 75 -6.65 5.11 -12.30
CA GLY A 75 -6.84 3.76 -11.77
C GLY A 75 -5.64 2.85 -12.04
N THR A 76 -5.73 1.58 -11.62
CA THR A 76 -4.70 0.59 -11.96
C THR A 76 -4.57 0.41 -13.47
N ASP A 77 -3.37 0.58 -13.99
CA ASP A 77 -3.02 0.55 -15.42
C ASP A 77 -2.02 -0.56 -15.77
N TYR A 78 -1.55 -1.31 -14.76
CA TYR A 78 -0.71 -2.49 -14.93
C TYR A 78 -1.38 -3.71 -14.30
N THR A 79 -1.39 -4.86 -14.99
CA THR A 79 -1.86 -6.13 -14.44
C THR A 79 -0.82 -7.22 -14.70
N CYS A 80 -0.50 -8.01 -13.68
CA CYS A 80 0.43 -9.13 -13.82
C CYS A 80 -0.09 -10.16 -14.84
N GLU A 81 0.74 -10.55 -15.80
CA GLU A 81 0.40 -11.46 -16.89
C GLU A 81 0.18 -12.91 -16.45
N ASN A 82 0.70 -13.30 -15.28
CA ASN A 82 0.46 -14.61 -14.71
C ASN A 82 -1.04 -14.73 -14.34
N THR A 83 -1.76 -15.60 -15.04
CA THR A 83 -3.21 -15.85 -14.88
C THR A 83 -3.59 -16.39 -13.50
N ASN A 84 -2.66 -17.03 -12.78
CA ASN A 84 -2.88 -17.45 -11.40
C ASN A 84 -2.68 -16.29 -10.39
N CYS A 85 -2.12 -15.16 -10.83
CA CYS A 85 -1.87 -13.98 -10.00
C CYS A 85 -2.85 -12.85 -10.31
N SER A 86 -2.84 -12.37 -11.57
CA SER A 86 -3.70 -11.30 -12.10
C SER A 86 -3.83 -10.06 -11.19
N ARG A 87 -2.80 -9.77 -10.40
CA ARG A 87 -2.79 -8.63 -9.49
C ARG A 87 -2.61 -7.35 -10.30
N ALA A 88 -3.45 -6.36 -10.01
CA ALA A 88 -3.43 -5.06 -10.65
C ALA A 88 -2.61 -4.05 -9.82
N PHE A 89 -1.98 -3.09 -10.48
CA PHE A 89 -1.12 -2.09 -9.89
C PHE A 89 -1.26 -0.77 -10.66
N HIS A 90 -0.93 0.35 -10.00
CA HIS A 90 -0.52 1.56 -10.72
C HIS A 90 0.93 1.36 -11.20
N SER A 91 1.23 1.74 -12.44
CA SER A 91 2.58 1.68 -13.03
C SER A 91 3.58 2.48 -12.20
N VAL A 92 3.15 3.59 -11.60
CA VAL A 92 3.97 4.38 -10.67
C VAL A 92 4.33 3.57 -9.42
N CYS A 93 3.35 2.95 -8.75
CA CYS A 93 3.59 2.14 -7.56
C CYS A 93 4.49 0.94 -7.85
N LEU A 94 4.26 0.23 -8.96
CA LEU A 94 5.10 -0.89 -9.35
C LEU A 94 6.50 -0.43 -9.77
N GLY A 95 6.60 0.70 -10.46
CA GLY A 95 7.88 1.31 -10.82
C GLY A 95 8.72 1.67 -9.60
N ASP A 96 8.13 2.34 -8.61
CA ASP A 96 8.80 2.70 -7.35
C ASP A 96 9.23 1.47 -6.56
N TRP A 97 8.36 0.46 -6.49
CA TRP A 97 8.71 -0.83 -5.89
C TRP A 97 9.94 -1.44 -6.58
N LEU A 98 9.91 -1.57 -7.91
CA LEU A 98 11.02 -2.17 -8.65
C LEU A 98 12.32 -1.38 -8.51
N ARG A 99 12.28 -0.04 -8.50
CA ARG A 99 13.48 0.80 -8.28
C ARG A 99 14.13 0.55 -6.92
N SER A 100 13.39 0.09 -5.92
CA SER A 100 13.93 -0.24 -4.59
C SER A 100 14.68 -1.57 -4.52
N LEU A 101 14.57 -2.42 -5.56
CA LEU A 101 15.18 -3.74 -5.60
C LEU A 101 16.52 -3.73 -6.35
N THR A 102 17.54 -4.37 -5.78
CA THR A 102 18.86 -4.51 -6.40
C THR A 102 18.87 -5.44 -7.62
N THR A 103 17.84 -6.26 -7.78
CA THR A 103 17.68 -7.22 -8.89
C THR A 103 17.01 -6.61 -10.12
N THR A 104 16.46 -5.41 -10.00
CA THR A 104 15.77 -4.73 -11.10
C THR A 104 16.78 -4.28 -12.17
N ARG A 105 16.39 -4.47 -13.43
CA ARG A 105 17.15 -4.01 -14.60
C ARG A 105 16.34 -2.94 -15.31
N GLN A 106 16.99 -1.89 -15.78
CA GLN A 106 16.35 -0.87 -16.60
C GLN A 106 16.87 -0.98 -18.03
N SER A 107 15.98 -0.93 -19.02
CA SER A 107 16.33 -0.70 -20.41
C SER A 107 15.46 0.44 -20.93
N PHE A 108 16.11 1.54 -21.34
CA PHE A 108 15.43 2.79 -21.72
C PHE A 108 14.42 3.24 -20.66
N ASP A 109 13.15 3.33 -21.02
CA ASP A 109 12.02 3.74 -20.20
C ASP A 109 11.23 2.54 -19.64
N VAL A 110 11.82 1.33 -19.61
CA VAL A 110 11.18 0.13 -19.08
C VAL A 110 12.02 -0.47 -17.94
N LEU A 111 11.36 -0.75 -16.81
CA LEU A 111 11.92 -1.49 -15.68
C LEU A 111 11.50 -2.96 -15.76
N PHE A 112 12.47 -3.85 -15.62
CA PHE A 112 12.31 -5.29 -15.59
C PHE A 112 12.66 -5.82 -14.21
N GLY A 113 11.76 -6.60 -13.63
CA GLY A 113 11.97 -7.24 -12.33
C GLY A 113 10.94 -8.34 -12.10
N ASN A 114 10.55 -8.55 -10.84
CA ASN A 114 9.62 -9.61 -10.46
C ASN A 114 8.38 -9.04 -9.79
N CYS A 115 7.23 -9.67 -10.05
CA CYS A 115 5.96 -9.35 -9.40
C CYS A 115 6.06 -9.52 -7.87
N PRO A 116 5.60 -8.55 -7.05
CA PRO A 116 5.66 -8.65 -5.59
C PRO A 116 4.85 -9.83 -5.00
N TYR A 117 3.95 -10.42 -5.79
CA TYR A 117 3.01 -11.44 -5.32
C TYR A 117 3.41 -12.85 -5.78
N CYS A 118 3.61 -13.05 -7.09
CA CYS A 118 3.91 -14.37 -7.64
C CYS A 118 5.39 -14.57 -7.98
N SER A 119 6.23 -13.54 -7.83
CA SER A 119 7.65 -13.54 -8.20
C SER A 119 7.96 -13.79 -9.69
N GLU A 120 6.94 -13.88 -10.55
CA GLU A 120 7.13 -13.99 -12.01
C GLU A 120 7.63 -12.67 -12.62
N PRO A 121 8.34 -12.74 -13.77
CA PRO A 121 8.86 -11.55 -14.44
C PRO A 121 7.76 -10.52 -14.76
N VAL A 122 8.11 -9.25 -14.58
CA VAL A 122 7.26 -8.09 -14.94
C VAL A 122 8.09 -7.04 -15.67
N ALA A 123 7.44 -6.32 -16.58
CA ALA A 123 8.02 -5.20 -17.30
C ALA A 123 7.07 -4.00 -17.24
N VAL A 124 7.50 -2.90 -16.61
CA VAL A 124 6.68 -1.69 -16.46
C VAL A 124 7.35 -0.50 -17.14
N LYS A 125 6.57 0.25 -17.92
CA LYS A 125 7.04 1.48 -18.57
C LYS A 125 6.99 2.63 -17.57
N ILE A 126 8.09 3.35 -17.40
CA ILE A 126 8.18 4.53 -16.54
C ILE A 126 8.09 5.80 -17.40
N ASN A 127 7.09 6.64 -17.13
CA ASN A 127 7.00 7.95 -17.76
C ASN A 127 7.92 8.92 -17.01
N HIS A 128 8.99 9.37 -17.67
CA HIS A 128 9.81 10.47 -17.18
C HIS A 128 9.15 11.78 -17.60
N GLU A 129 8.37 12.40 -16.73
CA GLU A 129 8.04 13.80 -16.92
C GLU A 129 9.29 14.63 -16.62
N LYS A 130 9.75 15.39 -17.63
CA LYS A 130 10.93 16.23 -17.53
C LYS A 130 10.70 17.25 -16.42
N LYS A 131 11.42 17.13 -15.30
CA LYS A 131 11.64 18.24 -14.37
C LYS A 131 12.33 19.35 -15.17
N GLN A 132 11.57 20.34 -15.65
CA GLN A 132 12.15 21.55 -16.21
C GLN A 132 12.88 22.27 -15.07
N ILE A 133 14.19 22.44 -15.26
CA ILE A 133 15.09 23.22 -14.41
C ILE A 133 14.88 24.70 -14.72
#